data_AF-A0A1W1BY19-F1
#
_entry.id   AF-A0A1W1BY19-F1
#
_cell.length_a   1.000
_cell.length_b   1.000
_cell.length_c   1.000
_cell.angle_alpha   90.00
_cell.angle_beta   90.00
_cell.angle_gamma   90.00
#
_symmetry.space_group_name_H-M   'P 1'
#
loop_
_entity.id
_entity.type
_entity.pdbx_description
1 polymer ?
#
loop_
_entity_poly.entity_id
_entity_poly.type
_entity_poly.pdbx_seq_one_letter_code
_entity_poly.pdbx_strand_id
1 'polypeptide(L)' 'MLNIILTLVFSVVMLVFMAFPAMKIVTWIRLKTDFSEKTYSILQILLTIVFSLLIGLFLEFA' A
#
# COMPACT_ATOMS: atom_id res chain seq x y z
N MET A 1 19.91 17.19 0.87
CA MET A 1 18.64 17.68 0.29
C MET A 1 18.17 16.81 -0.87
N LEU A 2 19.01 16.55 -1.89
CA LEU A 2 18.68 15.70 -3.04
C LEU A 2 18.22 14.28 -2.66
N ASN A 3 18.86 13.64 -1.69
CA ASN A 3 18.46 12.31 -1.20
C ASN A 3 17.03 12.30 -0.62
N ILE A 4 16.67 13.32 0.18
CA ILE A 4 15.32 13.43 0.74
C ILE A 4 14.29 13.60 -0.38
N ILE A 5 14.59 14.42 -1.39
CA ILE A 5 13.71 14.65 -2.53
C ILE A 5 13.51 13.33 -3.31
N LEU A 6 14.60 12.61 -3.62
CA LEU A 6 14.53 11.32 -4.31
C LEU A 6 13.75 10.28 -3.52
N THR A 7 13.99 10.15 -2.22
CA THR A 7 13.24 9.24 -1.34
C THR A 7 11.76 9.60 -1.32
N LEU A 8 11.41 10.88 -1.24
CA LEU A 8 10.02 11.32 -1.21
C LEU A 8 9.31 11.02 -2.54
N VAL A 9 9.94 11.37 -3.66
CA VAL A 9 9.41 11.10 -5.02
C VAL A 9 9.20 9.61 -5.22
N PHE A 10 10.20 8.80 -4.86
CA PHE A 10 10.11 7.34 -4.97
C PHE A 10 9.02 6.77 -4.06
N SER A 11 8.91 7.25 -2.82
CA SER A 11 7.89 6.77 -1.86
C SER A 11 6.47 7.08 -2.34
N VAL A 12 6.23 8.25 -2.94
CA VAL A 12 4.93 8.60 -3.52
C VAL A 12 4.58 7.67 -4.68
N VAL A 13 5.52 7.41 -5.58
CA VAL A 13 5.32 6.48 -6.70
C VAL A 13 5.00 5.07 -6.18
N MET A 14 5.74 4.61 -5.17
CA MET A 14 5.53 3.30 -4.55
C MET A 14 4.18 3.18 -3.85
N LEU A 15 3.72 4.23 -3.17
CA LEU A 15 2.37 4.27 -2.57
C LEU A 15 1.28 4.10 -3.62
N VAL A 16 1.39 4.82 -4.75
CA VAL A 16 0.41 4.72 -5.84
C VAL A 16 0.46 3.33 -6.48
N PHE A 17 1.65 2.76 -6.70
CA PHE A 17 1.80 1.40 -7.22
C PHE A 17 1.18 0.34 -6.30
N MET A 18 1.33 0.49 -4.98
CA MET A 18 0.80 -0.46 -3.99
C MET A 18 -0.69 -0.35 -3.73
N ALA A 19 -1.32 0.77 -4.12
CA ALA A 19 -2.77 0.92 -4.01
C ALA A 19 -3.54 -0.12 -4.84
N PHE A 20 -3.02 -0.51 -6.01
CA PHE A 20 -3.64 -1.52 -6.87
C PHE A 20 -3.67 -2.94 -6.26
N PRO A 21 -2.54 -3.53 -5.83
CA PRO A 21 -2.56 -4.84 -5.17
C PRO A 21 -3.34 -4.80 -3.84
N ALA A 22 -3.23 -3.71 -3.07
CA ALA A 22 -4.02 -3.54 -1.84
C ALA A 22 -5.53 -3.58 -2.13
N MET A 23 -5.98 -2.86 -3.14
CA MET A 23 -7.39 -2.87 -3.58
C MET A 23 -7.84 -4.29 -3.96
N LYS A 24 -7.04 -5.01 -4.76
CA LYS A 24 -7.38 -6.37 -5.20
C LYS A 24 -7.57 -7.33 -4.01
N ILE A 25 -6.73 -7.21 -2.99
CA ILE A 25 -6.80 -8.06 -1.79
C ILE A 25 -8.03 -7.71 -0.95
N VAL A 26 -8.28 -6.42 -0.69
CA VAL A 26 -9.47 -6.02 0.08
C VAL A 26 -10.75 -6.43 -0.64
N THR A 27 -10.83 -6.28 -1.95
CA THR A 27 -11.96 -6.76 -2.76
C THR A 27 -12.13 -8.28 -2.62
N TRP A 28 -11.03 -9.03 -2.65
CA TRP A 28 -11.09 -10.48 -2.48
C TRP A 28 -11.58 -10.91 -1.08
N ILE A 29 -11.17 -10.19 -0.03
CA ILE A 29 -11.68 -10.39 1.33
C ILE A 29 -13.18 -10.03 1.38
N ARG A 30 -13.59 -8.93 0.73
CA ARG A 30 -14.99 -8.50 0.68
C ARG A 30 -15.91 -9.54 0.03
N LEU A 31 -15.43 -10.23 -1.02
CA LEU A 31 -16.18 -11.33 -1.64
C LEU A 31 -16.41 -12.52 -0.69
N LYS A 32 -15.58 -12.67 0.36
CA LYS A 32 -15.69 -13.75 1.35
C LYS A 32 -16.39 -13.32 2.64
N THR A 33 -16.35 -12.04 2.96
CA THR A 33 -16.90 -11.48 4.19
C THR A 33 -17.56 -10.17 3.83
N ASP A 34 -18.89 -10.13 3.87
CA ASP A 34 -19.63 -8.92 3.54
C ASP A 34 -19.45 -7.90 4.67
N PHE A 35 -18.56 -6.92 4.49
CA PHE A 35 -18.29 -5.85 5.45
C PHE A 35 -18.56 -4.46 4.86
N SER A 36 -18.82 -3.51 5.77
CA SER A 36 -19.17 -2.13 5.44
C SER A 36 -18.08 -1.42 4.62
N GLU A 37 -18.50 -0.49 3.76
CA GLU A 37 -17.63 0.37 2.94
C GLU A 37 -16.57 1.12 3.78
N LYS A 38 -16.89 1.49 5.03
CA LYS A 38 -15.91 2.12 5.94
C LYS A 38 -14.72 1.18 6.22
N THR A 39 -15.01 -0.09 6.48
CA THR A 39 -13.98 -1.11 6.75
C THR A 39 -13.18 -1.40 5.49
N TYR A 40 -13.81 -1.38 4.32
CA TYR A 40 -13.12 -1.51 3.03
C TYR A 40 -12.05 -0.43 2.85
N SER A 41 -12.42 0.85 3.01
CA SER A 41 -11.48 1.96 2.84
C SER A 41 -10.34 1.93 3.86
N ILE A 42 -10.64 1.64 5.13
CA ILE A 42 -9.62 1.53 6.18
C ILE A 42 -8.63 0.40 5.87
N LEU A 43 -9.15 -0.78 5.50
CA LEU A 43 -8.32 -1.94 5.22
C LEU A 43 -7.45 -1.74 3.97
N GLN A 44 -7.99 -1.04 2.95
CA GLN A 44 -7.24 -0.72 1.73
C GLN A 44 -6.08 0.22 2.02
N ILE A 45 -6.30 1.28 2.79
CA ILE A 45 -5.24 2.21 3.18
C ILE A 45 -4.18 1.49 4.02
N LEU A 46 -4.61 0.68 4.99
CA LEU A 46 -3.70 -0.08 5.86
C LEU A 46 -2.82 -1.04 5.04
N LEU A 47 -3.41 -1.81 4.13
CA LEU A 47 -2.69 -2.72 3.23
C LEU A 47 -1.73 -1.98 2.30
N THR A 48 -2.15 -0.83 1.76
CA THR A 48 -1.28 0.00 0.88
C THR A 48 -0.02 0.42 1.62
N ILE A 49 -0.17 0.95 2.85
CA ILE A 49 0.96 1.38 3.69
C ILE A 49 1.86 0.18 4.04
N VAL A 50 1.27 -0.94 4.46
CA VAL A 50 2.05 -2.15 4.81
C VAL A 50 2.84 -2.66 3.63
N PHE A 51 2.26 -2.75 2.43
CA PHE A 51 2.98 -3.20 1.24
C PHE A 51 4.07 -2.23 0.81
N SER A 52 3.81 -0.93 0.85
CA SER A 52 4.84 0.07 0.54
C SER A 52 6.02 -0.01 1.51
N LEU A 53 5.77 -0.22 2.81
CA LEU A 53 6.82 -0.41 3.80
C LEU A 53 7.60 -1.71 3.59
N LEU A 54 6.91 -2.83 3.34
CA LEU A 54 7.56 -4.12 3.09
C LEU A 54 8.50 -4.06 1.90
N ILE A 55 8.13 -3.35 0.83
CA ILE A 55 9.00 -3.21 -0.33
C ILE A 55 10.14 -2.22 -0.06
N GLY A 56 9.88 -1.14 0.68
CA GLY A 56 10.95 -0.25 1.14
C GLY A 56 12.01 -1.02 1.92
N LEU A 57 11.59 -1.85 2.87
CA LEU A 57 12.48 -2.74 3.62
C LEU A 57 13.15 -3.79 2.72
N PHE A 58 12.40 -4.40 1.80
CA PHE A 58 12.96 -5.36 0.85
C PHE A 58 14.08 -4.72 0.01
N LEU A 59 13.89 -3.50 -0.49
CA LEU A 59 14.91 -2.79 -1.27
C LEU A 59 16.12 -2.37 -0.44
N GLU A 60 15.98 -2.20 0.87
CA GLU A 60 17.10 -1.91 1.77
C GLU A 60 17.97 -3.14 2.04
N PHE A 61 17.37 -4.33 2.09
CA PHE A 61 18.04 -5.58 2.47
C PHE A 61 18.30 -6.57 1.31
N ALA A 62 17.80 -6.30 0.09
CA ALA A 62 18.01 -7.12 -1.11
C ALA A 62 19.25 -6.67 -1.90
#